data_AF-A0AAX1UND3-F1
#
_entry.id   AF-A0AAX1UND3-F1
#
_cell.length_a   1.000
_cell.length_b   1.000
_cell.length_c   1.000
_cell.angle_alpha   90.00
_cell.angle_beta   90.00
_cell.angle_gamma   90.00
#
_symmetry.space_group_name_H-M   'P 1'
#
loop_
_entity.id
_entity.type
_entity.pdbx_description
1 polymer ?
#
loop_
_entity_poly.entity_id
_entity_poly.type
_entity_poly.pdbx_seq_one_letter_code
_entity_poly.pdbx_strand_id
1 'polypeptide(L)'
;MTAQPRQPAQKARVTGLTHIRVAELRMTVLEAEGTVQLVVAREGDAGSFTTFFNEFCDGATAGQLRQLADAVAAAWAAAAGGGAA
;
A
#
# COMPACT_ATOMS: atom_id res chain seq x y z
N MET A 1 16.82 -10.79 33.34
CA MET A 1 16.20 -9.95 32.29
C MET A 1 14.74 -9.74 32.68
N THR A 2 14.38 -8.55 33.14
CA THR A 2 12.99 -8.21 33.44
C THR A 2 12.24 -7.96 32.13
N ALA A 3 11.19 -8.74 31.88
CA ALA A 3 10.34 -8.54 30.72
C ALA A 3 9.66 -7.17 30.83
N GLN A 4 9.96 -6.27 29.90
CA GLN A 4 9.30 -4.97 29.84
C GLN A 4 7.81 -5.21 29.52
N PRO A 5 6.87 -4.67 30.31
CA PRO A 5 5.45 -4.85 30.03
C PRO A 5 5.14 -4.27 28.65
N ARG A 6 4.63 -5.12 27.74
CA ARG A 6 4.17 -4.67 26.42
C ARG A 6 3.06 -3.66 26.65
N GLN A 7 3.26 -2.42 26.24
CA GLN A 7 2.17 -1.45 26.18
C GLN A 7 1.08 -2.02 25.26
N PRO A 8 -0.20 -1.93 25.66
CA PRO A 8 -1.29 -2.33 24.79
C PRO A 8 -1.27 -1.46 23.53
N ALA A 9 -1.35 -2.09 22.36
CA ALA A 9 -1.43 -1.38 21.09
C ALA A 9 -2.66 -0.47 21.11
N GLN A 10 -2.45 0.84 20.97
CA GLN A 10 -3.55 1.78 20.79
C GLN A 10 -4.18 1.55 19.41
N LYS A 11 -5.51 1.59 19.35
CA LYS A 11 -6.24 1.53 18.08
C LYS A 11 -5.99 2.83 17.32
N ALA A 12 -5.45 2.74 16.12
CA ALA A 12 -5.35 3.87 15.20
C ALA A 12 -6.71 4.09 14.50
N ARG A 13 -7.09 5.35 14.30
CA ARG A 13 -8.23 5.70 13.47
C ARG A 13 -7.87 5.55 12.00
N VAL A 14 -8.46 4.56 11.36
CA VAL A 14 -8.34 4.33 9.92
C VAL A 14 -9.30 5.25 9.18
N THR A 15 -8.79 6.05 8.26
CA THR A 15 -9.56 6.96 7.40
C THR A 15 -9.76 6.41 5.99
N GLY A 16 -8.93 5.46 5.57
CA GLY A 16 -8.99 4.85 4.24
C GLY A 16 -8.35 3.48 4.20
N LEU A 17 -8.92 2.58 3.41
CA LEU A 17 -8.39 1.25 3.16
C LEU A 17 -8.69 0.83 1.72
N THR A 18 -7.64 0.60 0.93
CA THR A 18 -7.76 0.16 -0.47
C THR A 18 -6.97 -1.12 -0.67
N HIS A 19 -7.59 -2.10 -1.32
CA HIS A 19 -6.94 -3.35 -1.71
C HIS A 19 -6.73 -3.40 -3.22
N ILE A 20 -5.49 -3.64 -3.63
CA ILE A 20 -5.08 -3.76 -5.02
C ILE A 20 -4.54 -5.18 -5.22
N ARG A 21 -5.12 -5.92 -6.16
CA ARG A 21 -4.63 -7.25 -6.53
C ARG A 21 -3.47 -7.10 -7.52
N VAL A 22 -2.34 -7.76 -7.23
CA VAL A 22 -1.14 -7.77 -8.06
C VAL A 22 -0.71 -9.23 -8.24
N ALA A 23 -1.15 -9.86 -9.33
CA ALA A 23 -1.00 -11.30 -9.54
C ALA A 23 -1.50 -12.11 -8.32
N GLU A 24 -0.63 -12.89 -7.69
CA GLU A 24 -0.91 -13.68 -6.47
C GLU A 24 -0.83 -12.87 -5.17
N LEU A 25 -0.49 -11.59 -5.25
CA LEU A 25 -0.31 -10.70 -4.10
C LEU A 25 -1.51 -9.76 -3.92
N ARG A 26 -1.68 -9.31 -2.68
CA ARG A 26 -2.56 -8.20 -2.30
C ARG A 26 -1.70 -7.07 -1.75
N MET A 27 -1.71 -5.95 -2.44
CA MET A 27 -1.26 -4.67 -1.89
C MET A 27 -2.42 -4.02 -1.14
N THR A 28 -2.14 -3.52 0.05
CA THR A 28 -3.09 -2.80 0.90
C THR A 28 -2.51 -1.43 1.18
N VAL A 29 -3.28 -0.41 0.83
CA VAL A 29 -3.01 0.99 1.18
C VAL A 29 -3.89 1.31 2.36
N LEU A 30 -3.29 1.57 3.52
CA LEU A 30 -3.96 1.94 4.76
C LEU A 30 -3.67 3.40 5.07
N GLU A 31 -4.71 4.20 5.28
CA GLU A 31 -4.58 5.56 5.77
C GLU A 31 -5.04 5.60 7.23
N ALA A 32 -4.14 5.99 8.14
CA ALA A 32 -4.45 6.07 9.56
C ALA A 32 -3.70 7.23 10.23
N GLU A 33 -4.41 8.06 11.00
CA GLU A 33 -3.84 9.17 11.78
C GLU A 33 -2.93 10.11 10.95
N GLY A 34 -3.31 10.39 9.69
CA GLY A 34 -2.52 11.24 8.79
C GLY A 34 -1.27 10.56 8.20
N THR A 35 -1.09 9.26 8.43
CA THR A 35 -0.05 8.44 7.82
C THR A 35 -0.64 7.49 6.78
N VAL A 36 0.18 7.11 5.80
CA VAL A 36 -0.14 6.06 4.84
C VAL A 36 0.78 4.89 5.10
N GLN A 37 0.24 3.67 5.13
CA GLN A 37 0.99 2.44 5.25
C GLN A 37 0.70 1.55 4.05
N LEU A 38 1.76 0.98 3.48
CA LEU A 38 1.69 0.07 2.36
C LEU A 38 2.05 -1.33 2.84
N VAL A 39 1.12 -2.26 2.68
CA VAL A 39 1.32 -3.66 3.02
C VAL A 39 1.17 -4.51 1.78
N VAL A 40 2.22 -5.22 1.37
CA VAL A 40 2.14 -6.23 0.32
C VAL A 40 2.23 -7.59 0.97
N ALA A 41 1.17 -8.38 0.83
CA ALA A 41 1.10 -9.72 1.36
C ALA A 41 0.57 -10.71 0.32
N ARG A 42 1.02 -11.95 0.42
CA ARG A 42 0.38 -13.08 -0.24
C ARG A 42 -0.64 -13.67 0.71
N GLU A 43 -1.85 -13.87 0.20
CA GLU A 43 -2.91 -14.56 0.91
C GLU A 43 -2.70 -16.07 0.74
N GLY A 44 -2.52 -16.77 1.86
CA GLY A 44 -2.43 -18.22 1.92
C GLY A 44 -3.75 -18.84 2.36
N ASP A 45 -3.73 -20.15 2.60
CA ASP A 45 -4.92 -20.87 3.05
C ASP A 45 -5.37 -20.42 4.44
N ALA A 46 -6.66 -20.60 4.72
CA ALA A 46 -7.31 -20.31 6.00
C ALA A 46 -7.10 -18.87 6.53
N GLY A 47 -6.96 -17.88 5.63
CA GLY A 47 -6.81 -16.47 6.01
C GLY A 47 -5.44 -16.10 6.56
N SER A 48 -4.42 -16.94 6.30
CA SER A 48 -3.03 -16.61 6.60
C SER A 48 -2.48 -15.58 5.60
N PHE A 49 -1.64 -14.66 6.08
CA PHE A 49 -0.99 -13.66 5.23
C PHE A 49 0.52 -13.72 5.43
N THR A 50 1.25 -13.94 4.34
CA THR A 50 2.71 -13.78 4.31
C THR A 50 3.03 -12.39 3.82
N THR A 51 3.52 -11.53 4.71
CA THR A 51 3.83 -10.12 4.40
C THR A 51 5.25 -10.02 3.84
N PHE A 52 5.39 -9.41 2.65
CA PHE A 52 6.67 -9.17 1.98
C PHE A 52 7.15 -7.73 2.14
N PHE A 53 6.20 -6.79 2.25
CA PHE A 53 6.47 -5.38 2.40
C PHE A 53 5.47 -4.79 3.40
N ASN A 54 5.95 -3.99 4.34
CA ASN A 54 5.11 -3.35 5.34
C ASN A 54 5.80 -2.08 5.85
N GLU A 55 5.53 -0.97 5.18
CA GLU A 55 6.20 0.30 5.48
C GLU A 55 5.22 1.46 5.51
N PHE A 56 5.49 2.39 6.42
CA PHE A 56 4.84 3.70 6.40
C PHE A 56 5.45 4.55 5.30
N CYS A 57 4.62 5.20 4.50
CA CYS A 57 5.08 6.21 3.58
C CYS A 57 5.59 7.41 4.37
N ASP A 58 6.87 7.71 4.22
CA ASP A 58 7.40 9.01 4.56
C ASP A 58 7.14 10.01 3.41
N GLY A 59 7.60 11.26 3.59
CA GLY A 59 7.43 12.30 2.57
C GLY A 59 8.11 11.97 1.24
N ALA A 60 9.19 11.16 1.23
CA ALA A 60 9.87 10.77 0.00
C ALA A 60 9.07 9.70 -0.75
N THR A 61 8.55 8.70 -0.05
CA THR A 61 7.69 7.65 -0.61
C THR A 61 6.42 8.24 -1.23
N ALA A 62 5.80 9.23 -0.57
CA ALA A 62 4.64 9.94 -1.14
C ALA A 62 4.97 10.62 -2.48
N GLY A 63 6.13 11.28 -2.58
CA GLY A 63 6.61 11.90 -3.82
C GLY A 63 6.83 10.88 -4.94
N GLN A 64 7.46 9.75 -4.63
CA GLN A 64 7.70 8.67 -5.59
C GLN A 64 6.41 8.04 -6.11
N LEU A 65 5.43 7.78 -5.22
CA LEU A 65 4.13 7.25 -5.62
C LEU A 65 3.37 8.21 -6.51
N ARG A 66 3.44 9.52 -6.23
CA ARG A 66 2.81 10.53 -7.07
C ARG A 66 3.41 10.54 -8.47
N GLN A 67 4.74 10.55 -8.58
CA GLN A 67 5.45 10.49 -9.85
C GLN A 67 5.08 9.23 -10.65
N LEU A 68 4.98 8.09 -9.99
CA LEU A 68 4.55 6.84 -10.62
C LEU A 68 3.11 6.93 -11.14
N ALA A 69 2.18 7.47 -10.35
CA ALA A 69 0.79 7.64 -10.75
C ALA A 69 0.67 8.56 -11.98
N ASP A 70 1.39 9.68 -11.98
CA ASP A 70 1.39 10.62 -13.10
C ASP A 70 1.99 9.97 -14.37
N ALA A 71 3.05 9.17 -14.24
CA ALA A 71 3.65 8.43 -15.36
C ALA A 71 2.71 7.35 -15.94
N VAL A 72 2.00 6.60 -15.09
CA VAL A 72 1.02 5.59 -15.51
C VAL A 72 -0.17 6.25 -16.24
N ALA A 73 -0.69 7.36 -15.69
CA ALA A 73 -1.76 8.11 -16.33
C ALA A 73 -1.35 8.62 -17.72
N ALA A 74 -0.13 9.14 -17.85
CA ALA A 74 0.43 9.59 -19.12
C ALA A 74 0.57 8.42 -20.12
N ALA A 75 1.06 7.26 -19.68
CA ALA A 75 1.19 6.07 -20.52
C ALA A 75 -0.17 5.56 -21.03
N TRP A 76 -1.21 5.55 -20.19
CA TRP A 76 -2.56 5.18 -20.60
C TRP A 76 -3.19 6.18 -21.57
N ALA A 77 -2.99 7.48 -21.35
CA ALA A 77 -3.45 8.52 -22.27
C ALA A 77 -2.78 8.37 -23.65
N ALA A 78 -1.47 8.10 -23.68
CA ALA A 78 -0.74 7.85 -24.91
C ALA A 78 -1.22 6.58 -25.64
N ALA A 79 -1.50 5.50 -24.90
CA ALA A 79 -2.04 4.26 -25.47
C ALA A 79 -3.45 4.46 -26.07
N ALA A 80 -4.29 5.28 -25.45
CA ALA A 80 -5.64 5.58 -25.94
C ALA A 80 -5.64 6.46 -27.21
N GLY A 81 -4.61 7.29 -27.42
CA GLY A 81 -4.47 8.16 -28.59
C GLY A 81 -3.85 7.50 -29.84
N GLY A 82 -3.30 6.29 -29.72
CA GLY A 82 -2.57 5.60 -30.81
C GLY A 82 -3.41 4.73 -31.75
N GLY A 83 -4.74 4.67 -31.58
CA GLY A 83 -5.65 3.84 -32.37
C GLY A 83 -6.24 4.50 -33.63
N ALA A 84 -5.78 5.71 -33.99
CA ALA A 84 -6.22 6.41 -35.19
C ALA A 84 -5.03 6.63 -36.13
N ALA A 85 -4.64 5.57 -36.84
CA ALA A 85 -3.80 5.63 -38.03
C ALA A 85 -4.25 4.56 -39.02
#